data_AF-A0A0F7IEY0-F1
#
_entry.id   AF-A0A0F7IEY0-F1
#
_cell.length_a   1.000
_cell.length_b   1.000
_cell.length_c   1.000
_cell.angle_alpha   90.00
_cell.angle_beta   90.00
_cell.angle_gamma   90.00
#
_symmetry.space_group_name_H-M   'P 1'
#
loop_
_entity.id
_entity.type
_entity.pdbx_description
1 polymer ?
#
loop_
_entity_poly.entity_id
_entity_poly.type
_entity_poly.pdbx_seq_one_letter_code
_entity_poly.pdbx_strand_id
1 'polypeptide(L)'
;MSFSYNNEVKITHIETAKGVVGYNKKYPKPSWSVKCRITSEALAQISAFKNNGDVINVTFRATGLTVNVHDAVITKIDPGDVGDKVGEVTIEGLALKIEENWT
;
A
#
# COMPACT_ATOMS: atom_id res chain seq x y z
N MET A 1 -7.50 13.11 -5.92
CA MET A 1 -7.12 11.77 -5.41
C MET A 1 -5.82 11.41 -6.07
N SER A 2 -4.80 11.03 -5.30
CA SER A 2 -3.48 10.65 -5.83
C SER A 2 -3.12 9.27 -5.27
N PHE A 3 -2.60 8.41 -6.12
CA PHE A 3 -2.14 7.07 -5.76
C PHE A 3 -0.66 6.97 -6.09
N SER A 4 0.14 6.44 -5.17
CA SER A 4 1.56 6.16 -5.36
C SER A 4 1.87 4.75 -4.89
N TYR A 5 2.81 4.07 -5.53
CA TYR A 5 3.27 2.75 -5.15
C TYR A 5 4.74 2.57 -5.52
N ASN A 6 5.41 1.66 -4.81
CA ASN A 6 6.77 1.25 -5.11
C ASN A 6 6.80 -0.25 -5.36
N ASN A 7 7.22 -0.66 -6.56
CA ASN A 7 7.36 -2.05 -6.99
C ASN A 7 8.83 -2.49 -7.11
N GLU A 8 9.76 -1.86 -6.38
CA GLU A 8 11.19 -2.18 -6.43
C GLU A 8 11.48 -3.62 -5.96
N VAL A 9 11.55 -4.55 -6.91
CA VAL A 9 12.12 -5.90 -6.70
C VAL A 9 13.65 -5.81 -6.74
N LYS A 10 14.28 -5.20 -5.73
CA LYS A 10 15.74 -5.27 -5.59
C LYS A 10 16.13 -6.54 -4.83
N ILE A 11 16.58 -7.56 -5.57
CA ILE A 11 17.23 -8.74 -4.99
C ILE A 11 18.61 -8.29 -4.47
N THR A 12 18.78 -8.23 -3.15
CA THR A 12 20.07 -7.97 -2.52
C THR A 12 20.61 -9.26 -1.91
N HIS A 13 21.81 -9.65 -2.34
CA HIS A 13 22.55 -10.79 -1.78
C HIS A 13 23.37 -10.31 -0.57
N ILE A 14 23.59 -11.20 0.41
CA ILE A 14 24.55 -10.97 1.50
C ILE A 14 25.88 -11.59 1.06
N GLU A 15 26.86 -10.75 0.73
CA GLU A 15 28.22 -11.23 0.45
C GLU A 15 29.01 -11.40 1.76
N THR A 16 29.63 -12.56 1.94
CA THR A 16 30.69 -12.76 2.93
C THR A 16 31.85 -13.47 2.25
N ALA A 17 33.06 -13.37 2.82
CA ALA A 17 34.33 -13.81 2.22
C ALA A 17 34.44 -15.32 1.84
N LYS A 18 33.38 -16.13 2.02
CA LYS A 18 33.34 -17.57 1.71
C LYS A 18 32.20 -18.00 0.77
N GLY A 19 31.47 -17.06 0.15
CA GLY A 19 30.39 -17.35 -0.81
C GLY A 19 28.97 -17.08 -0.28
N VAL A 20 27.95 -17.34 -1.12
CA VAL A 20 26.53 -17.05 -0.83
C VAL A 20 25.97 -18.02 0.22
N VAL A 21 25.70 -17.50 1.43
CA VAL A 21 25.30 -18.28 2.62
C VAL A 21 23.81 -18.21 2.97
N GLY A 22 22.97 -17.61 2.12
CA GLY A 22 21.52 -17.66 2.29
C GLY A 22 20.75 -16.58 1.52
N TYR A 23 19.42 -16.70 1.53
CA TYR A 23 18.49 -15.71 0.96
C TYR A 23 17.83 -14.90 2.08
N ASN A 24 17.80 -13.57 1.93
CA ASN A 24 17.23 -12.65 2.91
C ASN A 24 15.70 -12.60 2.76
N LYS A 25 14.94 -13.11 3.74
CA LYS A 25 13.46 -13.07 3.75
C LYS A 25 12.88 -11.66 4.01
N LYS A 26 13.73 -10.65 4.24
CA LYS A 26 13.35 -9.22 4.27
C LYS A 26 13.24 -8.62 2.87
N TYR A 27 12.52 -9.28 1.96
CA TYR A 27 12.18 -8.66 0.68
C TYR A 27 11.41 -7.36 0.96
N PRO A 28 11.75 -6.21 0.35
CA PRO A 28 10.88 -5.05 0.39
C PRO A 28 9.55 -5.47 -0.22
N LYS A 29 8.51 -5.57 0.61
CA LYS A 29 7.16 -5.83 0.14
C LYS A 29 6.71 -4.61 -0.65
N PRO A 30 6.08 -4.77 -1.84
CA PRO A 30 5.49 -3.66 -2.55
C PRO A 30 4.66 -2.80 -1.60
N SER A 31 4.88 -1.49 -1.63
CA SER A 31 4.14 -0.54 -0.81
C SER A 31 3.22 0.29 -1.68
N TRP A 32 2.10 0.70 -1.09
CA TRP A 32 1.10 1.52 -1.75
C TRP A 32 0.64 2.63 -0.80
N SER A 33 0.26 3.76 -1.38
CA SER A 33 -0.30 4.90 -0.69
C SER A 33 -1.38 5.54 -1.54
N VAL A 34 -2.52 5.84 -0.92
CA VAL A 34 -3.61 6.58 -1.56
C VAL A 34 -4.00 7.77 -0.70
N LYS A 35 -4.11 8.93 -1.34
CA LYS A 35 -4.65 10.14 -0.73
C LYS A 35 -6.03 10.43 -1.31
N CYS A 36 -7.06 10.36 -0.47
CA CYS A 36 -8.44 10.50 -0.88
C CYS A 36 -9.30 11.23 0.17
N ARG A 37 -10.43 11.76 -0.29
CA ARG A 37 -11.49 12.25 0.60
C ARG A 37 -12.45 11.09 0.86
N ILE A 38 -12.76 10.83 2.11
CA ILE A 38 -13.62 9.71 2.50
C ILE A 38 -14.65 10.16 3.52
N THR A 39 -15.78 9.44 3.60
CA THR A 39 -16.79 9.66 4.62
C THR A 39 -16.35 9.05 5.96
N SER A 40 -16.91 9.54 7.08
CA SER A 40 -16.60 9.02 8.42
C SER A 40 -16.90 7.52 8.56
N GLU A 41 -17.92 7.02 7.88
CA GLU A 41 -18.27 5.60 7.84
C GLU A 41 -17.21 4.75 7.14
N ALA A 42 -16.76 5.18 5.95
CA ALA A 42 -15.68 4.51 5.24
C ALA A 42 -14.37 4.53 6.06
N LEU A 43 -14.09 5.63 6.77
CA LEU A 43 -12.91 5.74 7.64
C LEU A 43 -12.95 4.73 8.79
N ALA A 44 -14.11 4.54 9.40
CA ALA A 44 -14.28 3.56 10.47
C ALA A 44 -14.02 2.13 9.96
N GLN A 45 -14.53 1.79 8.77
CA GLN A 45 -14.32 0.48 8.15
C GLN A 45 -12.83 0.25 7.79
N ILE A 46 -12.16 1.23 7.20
CA ILE A 46 -10.74 1.16 6.84
C ILE A 46 -9.87 1.03 8.11
N SER A 47 -10.25 1.72 9.19
CA SER A 47 -9.59 1.60 10.49
C SER A 47 -9.77 0.21 11.10
N ALA A 48 -10.94 -0.42 10.92
CA ALA A 48 -11.17 -1.80 11.36
C ALA A 48 -10.26 -2.79 10.62
N PHE A 49 -10.14 -2.69 9.29
CA PHE A 49 -9.23 -3.53 8.50
C PHE A 49 -7.78 -3.43 9.00
N LYS A 50 -7.31 -2.20 9.30
CA LYS A 50 -5.98 -1.99 9.88
C LYS A 50 -5.83 -2.64 11.26
N ASN A 51 -6.80 -2.45 12.15
CA ASN A 51 -6.70 -2.93 13.54
C ASN A 51 -6.81 -4.46 13.65
N ASN A 52 -7.58 -5.09 12.76
CA ASN A 52 -7.73 -6.53 12.70
C ASN A 52 -6.57 -7.21 11.94
N GLY A 53 -5.78 -6.45 11.18
CA GLY A 53 -4.76 -6.99 10.29
C GLY A 53 -5.35 -7.73 9.10
N ASP A 54 -6.53 -7.31 8.64
CA ASP A 54 -7.25 -7.96 7.55
C ASP A 54 -6.46 -7.83 6.23
N VAL A 55 -6.49 -8.91 5.44
CA VAL A 55 -5.94 -8.92 4.09
C VAL A 55 -7.04 -8.49 3.12
N ILE A 56 -6.79 -7.43 2.38
CA ILE A 56 -7.76 -6.80 1.46
C ILE A 56 -7.17 -6.68 0.05
N ASN A 57 -8.03 -6.56 -0.96
CA ASN A 57 -7.60 -6.16 -2.30
C ASN A 57 -7.95 -4.70 -2.52
N VAL A 58 -7.00 -3.91 -3.02
CA VAL A 58 -7.21 -2.48 -3.29
C VAL A 58 -7.11 -2.24 -4.79
N THR A 59 -8.16 -1.67 -5.37
CA THR A 59 -8.17 -1.28 -6.79
C THR A 59 -8.26 0.23 -6.88
N PHE A 60 -7.26 0.84 -7.51
CA PHE A 60 -7.27 2.25 -7.89
C PHE A 60 -7.60 2.36 -9.38
N ARG A 61 -8.55 3.22 -9.74
CA ARG A 61 -8.96 3.47 -11.12
C ARG A 61 -8.77 4.94 -11.46
N ALA A 62 -7.99 5.20 -12.50
CA ALA A 62 -7.87 6.48 -13.17
C ALA A 62 -8.21 6.33 -14.66
N THR A 63 -8.37 7.44 -15.36
CA THR A 63 -8.61 7.42 -16.80
C THR A 63 -7.47 6.71 -17.52
N GLY A 64 -7.76 5.58 -18.17
CA GLY A 64 -6.78 4.78 -18.92
C GLY A 64 -5.83 3.91 -18.08
N LEU A 65 -5.97 3.89 -16.75
CA LEU A 65 -5.09 3.14 -15.85
C LEU A 65 -5.89 2.52 -14.69
N THR A 66 -5.76 1.21 -14.53
CA THR A 66 -6.20 0.51 -13.32
C THR A 66 -5.00 -0.10 -12.61
N VAL A 67 -4.82 0.25 -11.33
CA VAL A 67 -3.80 -0.35 -10.47
C VAL A 67 -4.47 -1.29 -9.48
N ASN A 68 -4.12 -2.57 -9.53
CA ASN A 68 -4.60 -3.60 -8.60
C ASN A 68 -3.51 -3.95 -7.60
N VAL A 69 -3.83 -3.84 -6.32
CA VAL A 69 -2.97 -4.20 -5.20
C VAL A 69 -3.57 -5.45 -4.56
N HIS A 70 -2.86 -6.58 -4.70
CA HIS A 70 -3.31 -7.89 -4.25
C HIS A 70 -2.70 -8.24 -2.89
N ASP A 71 -3.52 -8.85 -2.03
CA ASP A 71 -3.16 -9.26 -0.68
C ASP A 71 -2.53 -8.10 0.12
N ALA A 72 -3.23 -6.98 0.11
CA ALA A 72 -2.84 -5.75 0.75
C ALA A 72 -3.17 -5.76 2.25
N VAL A 73 -2.31 -5.14 3.04
CA VAL A 73 -2.58 -4.82 4.45
C VAL A 73 -2.36 -3.34 4.67
N ILE A 74 -3.23 -2.72 5.46
CA ILE A 74 -3.11 -1.30 5.82
C ILE A 74 -2.17 -1.19 7.01
N THR A 75 -1.08 -0.43 6.87
CA THR A 75 -0.10 -0.22 7.94
C THR A 75 -0.28 1.11 8.64
N LYS A 76 -0.73 2.14 7.91
CA LYS A 76 -0.89 3.49 8.43
C LYS A 76 -2.10 4.18 7.80
N ILE A 77 -2.81 4.94 8.63
CA ILE A 77 -3.89 5.84 8.22
C ILE A 77 -3.54 7.18 8.84
N ASP A 78 -3.36 8.18 7.99
CA ASP A 78 -3.14 9.58 8.38
C ASP A 78 -4.39 10.37 8.02
N PRO A 79 -5.21 10.80 9.00
CA PRO A 79 -6.44 11.52 8.74
C PRO A 79 -6.22 12.94 8.18
N GLY A 80 -4.98 13.44 8.11
CA GLY A 80 -4.68 14.80 7.67
C GLY A 80 -5.19 15.87 8.65
N ASP A 81 -5.13 17.13 8.22
CA ASP A 81 -5.56 18.27 9.04
C ASP A 81 -7.10 18.34 9.09
N VAL A 82 -7.66 18.14 10.28
CA VAL A 82 -9.11 18.07 10.54
C VAL A 82 -9.66 19.49 10.72
N GLY A 83 -9.61 20.30 9.66
CA GLY A 83 -10.30 21.58 9.60
C GLY A 83 -11.77 21.45 9.16
N ASP A 84 -12.45 22.58 8.95
CA ASP A 84 -13.87 22.66 8.53
C ASP A 84 -14.18 22.10 7.11
N LYS A 85 -13.20 21.50 6.42
CA LYS A 85 -13.37 20.87 5.11
C LYS A 85 -13.08 19.39 5.22
N VAL A 86 -13.80 18.57 4.44
CA VAL A 86 -13.61 17.11 4.34
C VAL A 86 -12.12 16.80 4.19
N GLY A 87 -11.49 16.36 5.29
CA GLY A 87 -10.06 16.14 5.40
C GLY A 87 -9.59 15.13 4.34
N GLU A 88 -8.44 15.41 3.73
CA GLU A 88 -7.82 14.43 2.85
C GLU A 88 -7.08 13.40 3.71
N VAL A 89 -7.57 12.17 3.68
CA VAL A 89 -6.98 11.04 4.39
C VAL A 89 -5.93 10.39 3.50
N THR A 90 -4.77 10.09 4.06
CA THR A 90 -3.74 9.28 3.42
C THR A 90 -3.74 7.89 4.04
N ILE A 91 -3.90 6.86 3.20
CA ILE A 91 -3.88 5.46 3.61
C ILE A 91 -2.65 4.83 2.98
N GLU A 92 -1.83 4.18 3.80
CA GLU A 92 -0.60 3.53 3.37
C GLU A 92 -0.63 2.04 3.76
N GLY A 93 -0.02 1.21 2.94
CA GLY A 93 0.01 -0.22 3.18
C GLY A 93 1.12 -0.95 2.44
N LEU A 94 1.17 -2.25 2.71
CA LEU A 94 2.03 -3.22 2.02
C LEU A 94 1.14 -4.17 1.23
N ALA A 95 1.71 -4.80 0.22
CA ALA A 95 1.03 -5.77 -0.62
C ALA A 95 1.95 -6.94 -0.98
N LEU A 96 1.35 -8.04 -1.43
CA LEU A 96 2.11 -9.13 -2.02
C LEU A 96 2.48 -8.82 -3.48
N LYS A 97 1.55 -8.19 -4.21
CA LYS A 97 1.70 -7.90 -5.64
C LYS A 97 0.95 -6.63 -6.01
N ILE A 98 1.52 -5.85 -6.93
CA ILE A 98 0.87 -4.69 -7.55
C ILE A 98 0.93 -4.87 -9.07
N GLU A 99 -0.20 -4.71 -9.75
CA GLU A 99 -0.33 -4.83 -11.19
C GLU A 99 -0.95 -3.57 -11.80
N GLU A 100 -0.44 -3.17 -12.95
CA GLU A 100 -0.96 -2.06 -13.74
C GLU A 100 -1.60 -2.58 -15.01
N ASN A 101 -2.82 -2.12 -15.28
CA ASN A 101 -3.54 -2.42 -16.51
C ASN A 101 -3.86 -1.11 -17.24
N TRP A 102 -3.31 -0.97 -18.44
CA TRP A 102 -3.56 0.15 -19.34
C TRP A 102 -4.73 -0.21 -20.27
N THR A 103 -5.66 0.72 -20.44
CA THR A 103 -6.85 0.56 -21.30
C THR A 103 -7.00 1.73 -22.24
#